data_AF-A0A8B6DJN5-F1
#
_entry.id   AF-A0A8B6DJN5-F1
#
_cell.length_a   1.000
_cell.length_b   1.000
_cell.length_c   1.000
_cell.angle_alpha   90.00
_cell.angle_beta   90.00
_cell.angle_gamma   90.00
#
_symmetry.space_group_name_H-M   'P 1'
#
loop_
_entity.id
_entity.type
_entity.pdbx_description
1 polymer ?
#
loop_
_entity_poly.entity_id
_entity_poly.type
_entity_poly.pdbx_seq_one_letter_code
_entity_poly.pdbx_strand_id
1 'polypeptide(L)'
;MKTCLVLVAFLQLAIVASRGEHKPVVSITMDKVKSRLKDLGKAVKGLLKTTDKEADPASDGYIGCYKDDGRRHLKYKIKSLGNSITLAKCREHCKGYSYLGMQYRTFCLCGHKLANKRYTRVPETDCSMACAGEKKRKCGGGFRNSIYLVKP
;
A
#
# COMPACT_ATOMS: atom_id res chain seq x y z
N MET A 1 -63.29 47.95 -39.28
CA MET A 1 -63.06 46.51 -39.57
C MET A 1 -63.27 45.78 -38.24
N LYS A 2 -64.52 45.53 -37.84
CA LYS A 2 -65.27 44.25 -38.02
C LYS A 2 -64.55 43.08 -37.32
N THR A 3 -64.88 42.80 -36.05
CA THR A 3 -65.79 41.71 -35.54
C THR A 3 -65.05 40.37 -35.37
N CYS A 4 -65.27 39.46 -34.40
CA CYS A 4 -66.31 39.14 -33.42
C CYS A 4 -65.69 38.13 -32.40
N LEU A 5 -65.96 38.18 -31.10
CA LEU A 5 -67.08 37.47 -30.41
C LEU A 5 -66.83 35.93 -30.38
N VAL A 6 -66.38 35.33 -29.26
CA VAL A 6 -67.17 34.82 -28.11
C VAL A 6 -67.48 33.31 -28.23
N LEU A 7 -67.35 32.58 -27.10
CA LEU A 7 -67.89 31.23 -26.80
C LEU A 7 -67.32 30.12 -27.71
N VAL A 8 -66.80 29.00 -27.20
CA VAL A 8 -67.60 27.92 -26.60
C VAL A 8 -66.80 27.21 -25.52
N ALA A 9 -67.25 27.36 -24.29
CA ALA A 9 -67.07 26.35 -23.26
C ALA A 9 -68.14 25.25 -23.46
N PHE A 10 -67.81 24.04 -22.98
CA PHE A 10 -68.70 22.90 -22.68
C PHE A 10 -68.89 21.77 -23.72
N LEU A 11 -68.75 20.54 -23.18
CA LEU A 11 -69.14 19.20 -23.68
C LEU A 11 -68.30 18.65 -24.85
N GLN A 12 -67.50 17.60 -24.69
CA GLN A 12 -67.80 16.21 -24.32
C GLN A 12 -66.46 15.51 -23.97
N LEU A 13 -66.31 14.44 -23.18
CA LEU A 13 -67.19 13.50 -22.49
C LEU A 13 -66.31 12.90 -21.36
N ALA A 14 -66.84 12.81 -20.15
CA ALA A 14 -66.26 11.94 -19.13
C ALA A 14 -66.50 10.48 -19.56
N ILE A 15 -65.44 9.70 -19.76
CA ILE A 15 -65.50 8.24 -19.68
C ILE A 15 -64.76 7.79 -18.44
N VAL A 16 -65.54 7.10 -17.63
CA VAL A 16 -65.32 6.48 -16.34
C VAL A 16 -64.19 5.44 -16.37
N ALA A 17 -63.38 5.49 -15.32
CA ALA A 17 -62.69 4.41 -14.60
C ALA A 17 -62.11 3.21 -15.38
N SER A 18 -60.80 2.99 -15.17
CA SER A 18 -60.34 1.67 -14.73
C SER A 18 -59.20 1.79 -13.73
N ARG A 19 -59.36 1.06 -12.63
CA ARG A 19 -58.47 0.96 -11.48
C ARG A 19 -57.17 0.29 -11.88
N GLY A 20 -56.06 0.79 -11.33
CA GLY A 20 -54.76 0.14 -11.40
C GLY A 20 -53.80 0.77 -10.39
N GLU A 21 -54.03 0.51 -9.10
CA GLU A 21 -53.02 0.77 -8.06
C GLU A 21 -51.86 -0.23 -8.22
N HIS A 22 -50.95 0.04 -9.15
CA HIS A 22 -49.62 -0.54 -9.07
C HIS A 22 -48.78 0.34 -8.15
N LYS A 23 -48.59 -0.12 -6.90
CA LYS A 23 -47.54 0.40 -6.03
C LYS A 23 -46.24 0.44 -6.82
N PRO A 24 -45.54 1.59 -6.90
CA PRO A 24 -44.25 1.62 -7.57
C PRO A 24 -43.30 0.70 -6.80
N VAL A 25 -42.89 -0.39 -7.45
CA VAL A 25 -41.68 -1.12 -7.09
C VAL A 25 -40.60 -0.04 -6.98
N VAL A 26 -40.03 0.12 -5.79
CA VAL A 26 -39.08 1.18 -5.41
C VAL A 26 -38.13 1.45 -6.57
N SER A 27 -38.38 2.53 -7.30
CA SER A 27 -37.57 2.95 -8.43
C SER A 27 -36.24 3.43 -7.86
N ILE A 28 -35.27 2.53 -7.80
CA ILE A 28 -33.89 2.89 -7.50
C ILE A 28 -33.43 3.75 -8.67
N THR A 29 -33.55 5.06 -8.53
CA THR A 29 -33.07 5.99 -9.54
C THR A 29 -31.55 5.80 -9.69
N MET A 30 -31.05 5.94 -10.91
CA MET A 30 -29.62 5.87 -11.19
C MET A 30 -28.82 6.88 -10.34
N ASP A 31 -29.47 7.94 -9.85
CA ASP A 31 -28.88 8.90 -8.91
C ASP A 31 -28.59 8.29 -7.54
N LYS A 32 -29.47 7.41 -7.06
CA LYS A 32 -29.27 6.68 -5.80
C LYS A 32 -28.14 5.66 -5.93
N VAL A 33 -28.01 5.01 -7.09
CA VAL A 33 -26.88 4.12 -7.41
C VAL A 33 -25.56 4.88 -7.48
N LYS A 34 -25.54 6.02 -8.19
CA LYS A 34 -24.35 6.90 -8.28
C LYS A 34 -23.91 7.45 -6.93
N SER A 35 -24.85 7.81 -6.05
CA SER A 35 -24.53 8.24 -4.68
C SER A 35 -23.80 7.15 -3.91
N ARG A 36 -24.31 5.91 -3.95
CA ARG A 36 -23.69 4.78 -3.24
C ARG A 36 -22.31 4.44 -3.78
N LEU A 37 -22.10 4.56 -5.10
CA LEU A 37 -20.77 4.40 -5.71
C LEU A 37 -19.79 5.50 -5.27
N LYS A 38 -20.24 6.75 -5.12
CA LYS A 38 -19.41 7.84 -4.57
C LYS A 38 -19.04 7.60 -3.11
N ASP A 39 -19.97 7.15 -2.29
CA ASP A 39 -19.74 6.83 -0.88
C ASP A 39 -18.75 5.67 -0.73
N LEU A 40 -18.88 4.63 -1.56
CA LEU A 40 -17.94 3.50 -1.60
C LEU A 40 -16.55 3.94 -2.06
N GLY A 41 -16.46 4.81 -3.08
CA GLY A 41 -15.20 5.39 -3.53
C GLY A 41 -14.49 6.21 -2.44
N LYS A 42 -15.26 6.93 -1.62
CA LYS A 42 -14.73 7.68 -0.47
C LYS A 42 -14.20 6.74 0.62
N ALA A 43 -14.90 5.66 0.91
CA ALA A 43 -14.48 4.65 1.88
C ALA A 43 -13.19 3.93 1.44
N VAL A 44 -13.12 3.49 0.17
CA VAL A 44 -11.92 2.85 -0.39
C VAL A 44 -10.72 3.81 -0.43
N LYS A 45 -10.94 5.09 -0.76
CA LYS A 45 -9.88 6.11 -0.70
C LYS A 45 -9.38 6.36 0.74
N GLY A 46 -10.23 6.20 1.75
CA GLY A 46 -9.84 6.22 3.15
C GLY A 46 -8.95 5.05 3.54
N LEU A 47 -9.22 3.86 2.99
CA LEU A 47 -8.43 2.65 3.21
C LEU A 47 -7.07 2.72 2.50
N LEU A 48 -7.01 3.24 1.27
CA LEU A 48 -5.75 3.41 0.50
C LEU A 48 -4.81 4.47 1.10
N LYS A 49 -5.33 5.48 1.83
CA LYS A 49 -4.49 6.47 2.53
C LYS A 49 -3.58 5.88 3.62
N THR A 50 -3.79 4.64 4.02
CA THR A 50 -2.96 3.96 5.03
C THR A 50 -1.70 3.31 4.46
N THR A 51 -1.62 3.12 3.14
CA THR A 51 -0.50 2.43 2.47
C THR A 51 0.55 3.36 1.87
N ASP A 52 0.31 4.67 1.88
CA ASP A 52 1.20 5.67 1.26
C ASP A 52 2.10 6.42 2.26
N LYS A 53 2.10 6.03 3.55
CA LYS A 53 3.16 6.49 4.45
C LYS A 53 4.46 5.84 4.00
N GLU A 54 5.22 6.58 3.20
CA GLU A 54 6.65 6.34 2.97
C GLU A 54 7.27 6.11 4.35
N ALA A 55 7.65 4.85 4.63
CA ALA A 55 8.12 4.44 5.94
C ALA A 55 9.32 5.33 6.31
N ASP A 56 9.17 6.10 7.39
CA ASP A 56 10.26 6.89 7.94
C ASP A 56 11.42 5.93 8.24
N PRO A 57 12.59 6.08 7.57
CA PRO A 57 13.74 5.19 7.75
C PRO A 57 14.18 5.03 9.22
N ALA A 58 13.91 6.02 10.07
CA ALA A 58 14.21 5.96 11.50
C ALA A 58 13.26 5.02 12.27
N SER A 59 11.98 4.93 11.86
CA SER A 59 10.96 4.11 12.53
C SER A 59 11.09 2.61 12.28
N ASP A 60 11.82 2.21 11.22
CA ASP A 60 12.06 0.83 10.81
C ASP A 60 13.27 0.20 11.50
N GLY A 61 13.90 0.87 12.47
CA GLY A 61 15.06 0.35 13.21
C GLY A 61 16.31 0.20 12.33
N TYR A 62 16.45 1.04 11.30
CA TYR A 62 17.66 1.11 10.48
C TYR A 62 18.84 1.63 11.31
N ILE A 63 19.98 0.95 11.22
CA ILE A 63 21.18 1.33 11.97
C ILE A 63 22.23 1.97 11.08
N GLY A 64 22.34 1.54 9.82
CA GLY A 64 23.29 2.11 8.87
C GLY A 64 23.83 1.11 7.86
N CYS A 65 24.70 1.62 6.98
CA CYS A 65 25.46 0.83 6.04
C CYS A 65 26.77 0.33 6.66
N TYR A 66 27.02 -0.98 6.58
CA TYR A 66 28.22 -1.62 7.13
C TYR A 66 28.98 -2.41 6.08
N LYS A 67 30.31 -2.36 6.15
CA LYS A 67 31.19 -3.22 5.35
C LYS A 67 31.00 -4.68 5.74
N ASP A 68 31.03 -5.56 4.75
CA ASP A 68 31.10 -7.01 4.89
C ASP A 68 32.29 -7.56 4.09
N ASP A 69 32.56 -8.86 4.23
CA ASP A 69 33.54 -9.58 3.43
C ASP A 69 33.17 -11.08 3.32
N GLY A 70 34.02 -11.87 2.66
CA GLY A 70 33.81 -13.30 2.51
C GLY A 70 33.72 -14.09 3.83
N ARG A 71 34.20 -13.53 4.95
CA ARG A 71 34.10 -14.17 6.28
C ARG A 71 32.75 -13.93 6.95
N ARG A 72 31.91 -13.09 6.36
CA ARG A 72 30.54 -12.75 6.75
C ARG A 72 30.42 -12.22 8.18
N HIS A 73 29.98 -10.98 8.29
CA HIS A 73 29.68 -10.38 9.58
C HIS A 73 28.47 -11.06 10.25
N LEU A 74 27.31 -11.01 9.60
CA LEU A 74 26.07 -11.64 10.04
C LEU A 74 25.96 -13.06 9.46
N LYS A 75 26.70 -13.99 10.07
CA LYS A 75 26.91 -15.34 9.50
C LYS A 75 26.05 -16.46 10.10
N TYR A 76 25.19 -16.15 11.07
CA TYR A 76 24.45 -17.20 11.79
C TYR A 76 23.36 -17.82 10.93
N LYS A 77 22.71 -17.01 10.09
CA LYS A 77 21.66 -17.46 9.18
C LYS A 77 21.65 -16.56 7.95
N ILE A 78 21.74 -17.16 6.76
CA ILE A 78 21.82 -16.45 5.48
C ILE A 78 20.82 -17.08 4.52
N LYS A 79 20.01 -16.27 3.85
CA LYS A 79 19.06 -16.74 2.84
C LYS A 79 18.89 -15.71 1.73
N SER A 80 18.96 -16.15 0.48
CA SER A 80 18.47 -15.35 -0.65
C SER A 80 16.96 -15.53 -0.79
N LEU A 81 16.22 -14.44 -0.87
CA LEU A 81 14.79 -14.40 -1.14
C LEU A 81 14.47 -13.93 -2.56
N GLY A 82 15.48 -13.67 -3.39
CA GLY A 82 15.30 -13.19 -4.77
C GLY A 82 14.39 -11.96 -4.84
N ASN A 83 13.47 -11.95 -5.80
CA ASN A 83 12.47 -10.89 -5.98
C ASN A 83 11.43 -10.81 -4.86
N SER A 84 11.43 -11.75 -3.93
CA SER A 84 10.50 -11.79 -2.82
C SER A 84 11.00 -11.06 -1.57
N ILE A 85 12.25 -10.56 -1.55
CA ILE A 85 12.83 -9.90 -0.37
C ILE A 85 12.10 -8.60 0.00
N THR A 86 11.73 -8.50 1.27
CA THR A 86 11.20 -7.30 1.93
C THR A 86 11.84 -7.20 3.32
N LEU A 87 11.80 -6.01 3.95
CA LEU A 87 12.30 -5.89 5.33
C LEU A 87 11.51 -6.82 6.28
N ALA A 88 10.19 -6.89 6.11
CA ALA A 88 9.32 -7.76 6.91
C ALA A 88 9.72 -9.24 6.80
N LYS A 89 10.03 -9.73 5.59
CA LYS A 89 10.47 -11.13 5.40
C LYS A 89 11.87 -11.39 5.97
N CYS A 90 12.79 -10.43 5.90
CA CYS A 90 14.09 -10.58 6.57
C CYS A 90 13.94 -10.53 8.10
N ARG A 91 13.01 -9.73 8.64
CA ARG A 91 12.70 -9.72 10.08
C ARG A 91 12.19 -11.08 10.54
N GLU A 92 11.22 -11.64 9.83
CA GLU A 92 10.70 -12.98 10.12
C GLU A 92 11.80 -14.03 10.02
N HIS A 93 12.62 -13.98 8.97
CA HIS A 93 13.74 -14.90 8.81
C HIS A 93 14.75 -14.83 9.96
N CYS A 94 15.00 -13.63 10.48
CA CYS A 94 15.94 -13.35 11.56
C CYS A 94 15.30 -13.25 12.95
N LYS A 95 14.07 -13.76 13.13
CA LYS A 95 13.45 -13.85 14.45
C LYS A 95 14.36 -14.62 15.42
N GLY A 96 14.55 -14.08 16.63
CA GLY A 96 15.48 -14.62 17.63
C GLY A 96 16.94 -14.13 17.53
N TYR A 97 17.28 -13.32 16.52
CA TYR A 97 18.56 -12.62 16.43
C TYR A 97 18.42 -11.16 16.83
N SER A 98 19.53 -10.49 17.14
CA SER A 98 19.52 -9.07 17.51
C SER A 98 19.53 -8.15 16.29
N TYR A 99 20.21 -8.57 15.22
CA TYR A 99 20.43 -7.78 14.02
C TYR A 99 20.13 -8.60 12.77
N LEU A 100 19.62 -7.90 11.76
CA LEU A 100 19.51 -8.41 10.40
C LEU A 100 20.24 -7.47 9.45
N GLY A 101 20.78 -8.04 8.37
CA GLY A 101 21.39 -7.32 7.26
C GLY A 101 20.72 -7.70 5.97
N MET A 102 20.46 -6.71 5.13
CA MET A 102 20.02 -6.91 3.75
C MET A 102 21.22 -6.63 2.82
N GLN A 103 21.56 -7.59 1.96
CA GLN A 103 22.74 -7.51 1.08
C GLN A 103 22.41 -7.84 -0.37
N TYR A 104 23.08 -7.15 -1.29
CA TYR A 104 23.08 -7.46 -2.71
C TYR A 104 21.67 -7.67 -3.28
N ARG A 105 20.75 -6.80 -2.83
CA ARG A 105 19.34 -6.75 -3.25
C ARG A 105 18.46 -7.91 -2.86
N THR A 106 19.02 -9.08 -2.52
CA THR A 106 18.28 -10.35 -2.43
C THR A 106 18.56 -11.17 -1.17
N PHE A 107 19.61 -10.86 -0.42
CA PHE A 107 19.99 -11.65 0.76
C PHE A 107 19.51 -11.03 2.06
N CYS A 108 19.01 -11.88 2.95
CA CYS A 108 18.86 -11.62 4.39
C CYS A 108 19.97 -12.35 5.14
N LEU A 109 20.60 -11.66 6.09
CA LEU A 109 21.67 -12.18 6.95
C LEU A 109 21.33 -11.88 8.41
N CYS A 110 21.56 -12.80 9.34
CA CYS A 110 21.22 -12.64 10.75
C CYS A 110 22.44 -12.75 11.66
N GLY A 111 22.42 -12.03 12.79
CA GLY A 111 23.44 -12.20 13.82
C GLY A 111 23.15 -11.44 15.11
N HIS A 112 23.97 -11.69 16.13
CA HIS A 112 23.79 -11.14 17.48
C HIS A 112 24.68 -9.93 17.78
N LYS A 113 25.65 -9.62 16.91
CA LYS A 113 26.61 -8.53 17.11
C LYS A 113 26.69 -7.68 15.84
N LEU A 114 26.82 -6.36 16.03
CA LEU A 114 26.75 -5.38 14.95
C LEU A 114 28.11 -4.93 14.41
N ALA A 115 29.16 -4.95 15.23
CA ALA A 115 30.44 -4.39 14.81
C ALA A 115 31.62 -5.09 15.50
N ASN A 116 32.72 -5.12 14.78
CA ASN A 116 34.07 -5.34 15.30
C ASN A 116 35.04 -4.50 14.43
N LYS A 117 36.35 -4.58 14.70
CA LYS A 117 37.36 -3.81 13.95
C LYS A 117 37.32 -3.98 12.42
N ARG A 118 36.69 -5.06 11.91
CA ARG A 118 36.60 -5.40 10.49
C ARG A 118 35.29 -4.94 9.84
N TYR A 119 34.20 -4.94 10.60
CA TYR A 119 32.85 -4.66 10.11
C TYR A 119 32.36 -3.33 10.66
N THR A 120 32.86 -2.25 10.06
CA THR A 120 32.60 -0.86 10.46
C THR A 120 31.51 -0.24 9.60
N ARG A 121 30.92 0.85 10.10
CA ARG A 121 30.01 1.70 9.34
C ARG A 121 30.75 2.32 8.15
N VAL A 122 30.07 2.45 7.02
CA VAL A 122 30.58 3.07 5.78
C VAL A 122 29.53 4.03 5.21
N PRO A 123 29.85 4.85 4.20
CA PRO A 123 28.88 5.79 3.61
C PRO A 123 27.60 5.10 3.13
N GLU A 124 26.46 5.78 3.26
CA GLU A 124 25.15 5.25 2.85
C GLU A 124 25.04 4.98 1.33
N THR A 125 25.94 5.59 0.54
CA THR A 125 26.07 5.38 -0.90
C THR A 125 26.55 3.97 -1.25
N ASP A 126 27.28 3.31 -0.35
CA ASP A 126 27.75 1.93 -0.52
C ASP A 126 26.60 0.91 -0.38
N CYS A 127 25.52 1.29 0.30
CA CYS A 127 24.30 0.49 0.46
C CYS A 127 23.14 1.03 -0.40
N SER A 128 23.43 1.48 -1.62
CA SER A 128 22.45 2.14 -2.49
C SER A 128 21.59 1.21 -3.33
N MET A 129 21.84 -0.11 -3.33
CA MET A 129 21.09 -1.01 -4.20
C MET A 129 19.66 -1.20 -3.68
N ALA A 130 18.66 -0.90 -4.50
CA ALA A 130 17.25 -1.15 -4.16
C ALA A 130 16.97 -2.65 -3.94
N CYS A 131 16.13 -2.99 -2.95
CA CYS A 131 15.66 -4.35 -2.73
C CYS A 131 14.94 -4.89 -3.96
N ALA A 132 15.13 -6.17 -4.26
CA ALA A 132 14.51 -6.76 -5.43
C ALA A 132 12.97 -6.82 -5.30
N GLY A 133 12.43 -7.07 -4.10
CA GLY A 133 10.99 -7.13 -3.83
C GLY A 133 10.39 -5.86 -3.24
N GLU A 134 11.19 -4.82 -3.00
CA GLU A 134 10.72 -3.59 -2.36
C GLU A 134 11.54 -2.37 -2.81
N LYS A 135 11.23 -1.88 -4.02
CA LYS A 135 12.11 -0.97 -4.78
C LYS A 135 12.44 0.35 -4.09
N LYS A 136 11.58 0.83 -3.19
CA LYS A 136 11.80 2.07 -2.43
C LYS A 136 12.80 1.88 -1.27
N ARG A 137 13.15 0.64 -0.89
CA ARG A 137 14.10 0.38 0.19
C ARG A 137 15.47 -0.01 -0.33
N LYS A 138 16.50 0.47 0.37
CA LYS A 138 17.90 0.07 0.20
C LYS A 138 18.16 -1.32 0.81
N CYS A 139 18.80 -2.19 0.05
CA CYS A 139 19.16 -3.57 0.38
C CYS A 139 20.66 -3.82 0.19
N GLY A 140 21.47 -2.93 0.77
CA GLY A 140 22.91 -3.06 0.80
C GLY A 140 23.58 -2.87 -0.57
N GLY A 141 24.67 -3.59 -0.75
CA GLY A 141 25.57 -3.54 -1.89
C GLY A 141 26.40 -4.82 -1.99
N GLY A 142 27.34 -4.88 -2.92
CA GLY A 142 28.33 -5.97 -2.97
C GLY A 142 29.18 -5.94 -1.71
N PHE A 143 29.03 -6.95 -0.84
CA PHE A 143 29.64 -6.97 0.50
C PHE A 143 29.39 -5.69 1.31
N ARG A 144 28.17 -5.16 1.22
CA ARG A 144 27.69 -4.02 2.01
C ARG A 144 26.31 -4.36 2.54
N ASN A 145 26.14 -4.24 3.85
CA ASN A 145 24.90 -4.61 4.52
C ASN A 145 24.15 -3.35 4.96
N SER A 146 22.90 -3.21 4.52
CA SER A 146 21.94 -2.33 5.20
C SER A 146 21.51 -3.04 6.48
N ILE A 147 21.94 -2.55 7.64
CA ILE A 147 21.69 -3.21 8.93
C ILE A 147 20.47 -2.62 9.63
N TYR A 148 19.66 -3.51 10.21
CA TYR A 148 18.49 -3.17 11.02
C TYR A 148 18.50 -3.94 12.34
N LEU A 149 17.91 -3.35 13.38
CA LEU A 149 17.48 -4.08 14.57
C LEU A 149 16.37 -5.06 14.19
N VAL A 150 16.46 -6.31 14.65
CA VAL A 150 15.30 -7.19 14.70
C VAL A 150 14.47 -6.71 15.89
N LYS A 151 13.31 -6.08 15.64
CA LYS A 151 12.39 -5.68 16.72
C LYS A 151 11.98 -6.99 17.43
N PRO A 152 12.02 -7.04 18.78
CA PRO A 152 11.60 -8.23 19.53
C PRO A 152 10.16 -8.62 19.22
#